data_AF-A0A1M6PQA9-F1
#
_entry.id   AF-A0A1M6PQA9-F1
#
_cell.length_a   1.000
_cell.length_b   1.000
_cell.length_c   1.000
_cell.angle_alpha   90.00
_cell.angle_beta   90.00
_cell.angle_gamma   90.00
#
_symmetry.space_group_name_H-M   'P 1'
#
loop_
_entity.id
_entity.type
_entity.pdbx_description
1 polymer ?
#
loop_
_entity_poly.entity_id
_entity_poly.type
_entity_poly.pdbx_seq_one_letter_code
_entity_poly.pdbx_strand_id
1 'polypeptide(L)'
;MERQEQIPVRKRLKAALPEIIAFAAANKELPKRAKKITYTTPEADVVDDCMMDLQELCRKIGIRVLFVQNFKSAPIHGMYRWYKDVPVVQLHDRFEKRFAMWFTFFHELAYVLYHGKKGICLQNIGVTHNYPEKEDEANCFAQKCMTDAGF
;
A
#
# COMPACT_ATOMS: atom_id res chain seq x y z
N MET A 1 19.28 -7.91 -12.54
CA MET A 1 19.84 -8.74 -11.45
C MET A 1 19.17 -8.34 -10.16
N GLU A 2 18.30 -9.18 -9.60
CA GLU A 2 17.62 -8.89 -8.33
C GLU A 2 18.63 -9.00 -7.17
N ARG A 3 18.63 -8.05 -6.23
CA ARG A 3 19.53 -8.11 -5.07
C ARG A 3 19.03 -9.18 -4.10
N GLN A 4 19.94 -10.00 -3.56
CA GLN A 4 19.66 -11.18 -2.74
C GLN A 4 18.78 -10.90 -1.50
N GLU A 5 18.72 -9.66 -1.03
CA GLU A 5 17.87 -9.19 0.07
C GLU A 5 16.39 -8.95 -0.31
N GLN A 6 16.06 -8.83 -1.61
CA GLN A 6 14.67 -8.66 -2.10
C GLN A 6 13.88 -9.97 -2.03
N ILE A 7 14.56 -11.10 -2.26
CA ILE A 7 13.96 -12.44 -2.28
C ILE A 7 13.37 -12.82 -0.91
N PRO A 8 14.05 -12.58 0.24
CA PRO A 8 13.49 -12.79 1.56
C PRO A 8 12.20 -12.00 1.84
N VAL A 9 12.14 -10.71 1.47
CA VAL A 9 10.93 -9.89 1.72
C VAL A 9 9.77 -10.39 0.87
N ARG A 10 9.98 -10.69 -0.41
CA ARG A 10 8.93 -11.26 -1.28
C ARG A 10 8.45 -12.63 -0.79
N LYS A 11 9.36 -13.48 -0.32
CA LYS A 11 8.98 -14.79 0.24
C LYS A 11 8.12 -14.63 1.50
N ARG A 12 8.51 -13.74 2.42
CA ARG A 12 7.73 -13.42 3.62
C ARG A 12 6.38 -12.80 3.25
N LEU A 13 6.35 -11.89 2.27
CA LEU A 13 5.12 -11.30 1.77
C LEU A 13 4.16 -12.34 1.18
N LYS A 14 4.65 -13.25 0.33
CA LYS A 14 3.84 -14.35 -0.20
C LYS A 14 3.24 -15.21 0.91
N ALA A 15 4.01 -15.51 1.95
CA ALA A 15 3.55 -16.31 3.09
C ALA A 15 2.51 -15.57 3.95
N ALA A 16 2.67 -14.26 4.13
CA ALA A 16 1.77 -13.43 4.94
C ALA A 16 0.56 -12.88 4.17
N LEU A 17 0.51 -13.03 2.84
CA LEU A 17 -0.57 -12.48 2.01
C LEU A 17 -1.98 -12.93 2.47
N PRO A 18 -2.23 -14.20 2.85
CA PRO A 18 -3.53 -14.59 3.38
C PRO A 18 -3.92 -13.85 4.66
N GLU A 19 -2.96 -13.57 5.55
CA GLU A 19 -3.19 -12.80 6.78
C GLU A 19 -3.55 -11.35 6.46
N ILE A 20 -2.85 -10.73 5.50
CA ILE A 20 -3.16 -9.37 5.04
C ILE A 20 -4.57 -9.29 4.43
N ILE A 21 -4.94 -10.26 3.59
CA ILE A 21 -6.27 -10.34 2.99
C ILE A 21 -7.35 -10.52 4.05
N ALA A 22 -7.14 -11.41 5.04
CA ALA A 22 -8.06 -11.59 6.16
C ALA A 22 -8.19 -10.31 7.01
N PHE A 23 -7.08 -9.60 7.23
CA PHE A 23 -7.09 -8.32 7.92
C PHE A 23 -7.90 -7.26 7.16
N ALA A 24 -7.75 -7.18 5.83
CA ALA A 24 -8.57 -6.30 4.99
C ALA A 24 -10.05 -6.67 5.04
N ALA A 25 -10.37 -7.98 5.04
CA ALA A 25 -11.73 -8.48 5.16
C ALA A 25 -12.39 -8.11 6.51
N ALA A 26 -11.62 -8.04 7.59
CA ALA A 26 -12.09 -7.59 8.89
C ALA A 26 -12.26 -6.06 8.99
N ASN A 27 -11.60 -5.30 8.11
CA ASN A 27 -11.52 -3.84 8.15
C ASN A 27 -12.07 -3.19 6.86
N LYS A 28 -13.31 -3.53 6.50
CA LYS A 28 -13.98 -3.06 5.27
C LYS A 28 -14.59 -1.67 5.38
N GLU A 29 -14.84 -1.21 6.60
CA GLU A 29 -15.57 0.04 6.84
C GLU A 29 -14.66 1.16 7.33
N LEU A 30 -15.05 2.40 7.04
CA LEU A 30 -14.50 3.56 7.74
C LEU A 30 -15.08 3.61 9.15
N PRO A 31 -14.35 4.13 10.15
CA PRO A 31 -14.90 4.31 11.48
C PRO A 31 -16.16 5.19 11.41
N LYS A 32 -17.26 4.72 12.01
CA LYS A 32 -18.58 5.38 12.00
C LYS A 32 -18.58 6.82 12.53
N ARG A 33 -17.55 7.18 13.29
CA ARG A 33 -17.27 8.53 13.74
C ARG A 33 -15.83 8.80 13.35
N ALA A 34 -15.58 9.90 12.66
CA ALA A 34 -14.24 10.46 12.59
C ALA A 34 -13.82 10.73 14.03
N LYS A 35 -13.09 9.80 14.67
CA LYS A 35 -12.30 10.16 15.84
C LYS A 35 -11.40 11.28 15.33
N LYS A 36 -11.37 12.41 16.03
CA LYS A 36 -10.37 13.44 15.76
C LYS A 36 -9.03 12.82 16.17
N ILE A 37 -8.37 12.16 15.22
CA ILE A 37 -7.23 11.30 15.54
C ILE A 37 -6.09 12.21 15.96
N THR A 38 -5.51 11.87 17.12
CA THR A 38 -4.65 12.72 17.94
C THR A 38 -3.20 12.26 17.89
N TYR A 39 -2.75 11.77 16.72
CA TYR A 39 -1.35 11.41 16.53
C TYR A 39 -0.76 12.23 15.40
N THR A 40 0.11 13.16 15.79
CA THR A 40 0.96 13.94 14.90
C THR A 40 2.05 13.04 14.36
N THR A 41 1.78 12.27 13.31
CA THR A 41 2.80 12.15 12.25
C THR A 41 2.83 13.53 11.61
N PRO A 42 3.94 14.29 11.66
CA PRO A 42 4.01 15.63 11.05
C PRO A 42 3.57 15.63 9.57
N GLU A 43 3.58 14.45 8.94
CA GLU A 43 3.29 14.22 7.54
C GLU A 43 1.87 13.69 7.24
N ALA A 44 0.99 13.39 8.22
CA ALA A 44 -0.39 12.91 7.95
C ALA A 44 -1.44 13.42 8.97
N ASP A 45 -2.63 13.76 8.47
CA ASP A 45 -3.73 14.36 9.22
C ASP A 45 -4.78 13.33 9.71
N VAL A 46 -4.89 12.16 9.06
CA VAL A 46 -5.96 11.18 9.35
C VAL A 46 -5.42 9.74 9.31
N VAL A 47 -4.96 9.20 10.45
CA VAL A 47 -4.50 7.80 10.57
C VAL A 47 -5.30 7.07 11.63
N ASP A 48 -6.06 6.04 11.26
CA ASP A 48 -6.91 5.26 12.19
C ASP A 48 -6.30 3.95 12.70
N ASP A 49 -7.00 3.30 13.63
CA ASP A 49 -6.56 2.04 14.25
C ASP A 49 -6.25 0.96 13.18
N CYS A 50 -7.08 0.86 12.13
CA CYS A 50 -6.85 -0.07 11.01
C CYS A 50 -5.57 0.28 10.24
N MET A 51 -5.33 1.56 9.98
CA MET A 51 -4.12 2.02 9.31
C MET A 51 -2.86 1.74 10.15
N MET A 52 -2.91 1.95 11.47
CA MET A 52 -1.81 1.65 12.38
C MET A 52 -1.51 0.15 12.45
N ASP A 53 -2.54 -0.68 12.57
CA ASP A 53 -2.41 -2.13 12.61
C ASP A 53 -1.86 -2.68 11.29
N LEU A 54 -2.24 -2.10 10.14
CA LEU A 54 -1.66 -2.42 8.84
C LEU A 54 -0.16 -2.10 8.80
N GLN A 55 0.28 -0.96 9.34
CA GLN A 55 1.69 -0.61 9.42
C GLN A 55 2.49 -1.63 10.25
N GLU A 56 1.94 -2.06 11.39
CA GLU A 56 2.58 -3.05 12.24
C GLU A 56 2.63 -4.44 11.59
N LEU A 57 1.55 -4.85 10.94
CA LEU A 57 1.49 -6.10 10.17
C LEU A 57 2.56 -6.14 9.08
N CYS A 58 2.64 -5.09 8.25
CA CYS A 58 3.64 -4.99 7.19
C CYS A 58 5.07 -4.88 7.74
N ARG A 59 5.26 -4.21 8.88
CA ARG A 59 6.57 -4.08 9.52
C ARG A 59 7.19 -5.44 9.85
N LYS A 60 6.39 -6.39 10.33
CA LYS A 60 6.85 -7.76 10.64
C LYS A 60 7.37 -8.51 9.41
N ILE A 61 6.85 -8.18 8.23
CA ILE A 61 7.22 -8.76 6.93
C ILE A 61 8.50 -8.09 6.37
N GLY A 62 8.85 -6.92 6.88
CA GLY A 62 9.95 -6.09 6.39
C GLY A 62 9.53 -5.07 5.34
N ILE A 63 8.26 -4.67 5.33
CA ILE A 63 7.70 -3.63 4.46
C ILE A 63 7.31 -2.44 5.34
N ARG A 64 7.59 -1.22 4.87
CA ARG A 64 7.13 0.01 5.55
C ARG A 64 5.90 0.54 4.83
N VAL A 65 4.82 0.78 5.57
CA VAL A 65 3.65 1.49 5.08
C VAL A 65 3.65 2.87 5.72
N LEU A 66 3.49 3.91 4.90
CA LEU A 66 3.40 5.31 5.35
C LEU A 66 2.10 5.90 4.83
N PHE A 67 1.37 6.54 5.74
CA PHE A 67 0.28 7.44 5.36
C PHE A 67 0.85 8.85 5.32
N VAL A 68 0.52 9.61 4.28
CA VAL A 68 0.98 10.98 4.08
C VAL A 68 -0.17 11.88 3.68
N GLN A 69 -0.08 13.16 4.00
CA GLN A 69 -1.07 14.16 3.63
C GLN A 69 -1.15 14.24 2.10
N ASN A 70 -2.36 14.15 1.57
CA ASN A 70 -2.56 14.30 0.12
C ASN A 70 -2.14 15.72 -0.33
N PHE A 71 -1.29 15.81 -1.36
CA PHE A 71 -0.93 17.10 -1.95
C PHE A 71 -2.13 17.62 -2.76
N LYS A 72 -2.69 18.77 -2.34
CA LYS A 72 -3.86 19.40 -3.01
C LYS A 72 -3.70 19.57 -4.52
N SER A 73 -2.46 19.67 -5.02
CA SER A 73 -2.11 19.92 -6.41
C SER A 73 -1.71 18.67 -7.20
N ALA A 74 -1.65 17.49 -6.59
CA ALA A 74 -1.29 16.24 -7.26
C ALA A 74 -2.04 15.07 -6.60
N PRO A 75 -3.16 14.59 -7.18
CA PRO A 75 -3.99 13.53 -6.60
C PRO A 75 -3.31 12.17 -6.78
N ILE A 76 -2.24 11.94 -6.05
CA ILE A 76 -1.52 10.67 -6.02
C ILE A 76 -2.19 9.79 -4.98
N HIS A 77 -2.76 8.67 -5.42
CA HIS A 77 -3.41 7.72 -4.52
C HIS A 77 -2.39 6.92 -3.70
N GLY A 78 -1.36 6.43 -4.38
CA GLY A 78 -0.28 5.65 -3.79
C GLY A 78 1.04 5.80 -4.52
N MET A 79 2.10 5.31 -3.87
CA MET A 79 3.43 5.17 -4.42
C MET A 79 4.12 3.97 -3.78
N TYR A 80 4.87 3.22 -4.57
CA TYR A 80 5.91 2.34 -4.07
C TYR A 80 7.30 2.90 -4.36
N ARG A 81 8.20 2.72 -3.40
CA ARG A 81 9.63 2.99 -3.57
C ARG A 81 10.46 2.09 -2.68
N TRP A 82 11.77 2.04 -2.95
CA TRP A 82 12.71 1.38 -2.05
C TRP A 82 13.59 2.43 -1.37
N TYR A 83 13.75 2.32 -0.06
CA TYR A 83 14.63 3.18 0.73
C TYR A 83 15.57 2.32 1.56
N LYS A 84 16.89 2.49 1.38
CA LYS A 84 17.92 1.67 2.03
C LYS A 84 17.57 0.18 2.04
N ASP A 85 17.21 -0.31 0.86
CA ASP A 85 16.87 -1.71 0.61
C ASP A 85 15.60 -2.25 1.27
N VAL A 86 14.81 -1.38 1.90
CA VAL A 86 13.48 -1.68 2.45
C VAL A 86 12.39 -1.17 1.50
N PRO A 87 11.39 -1.98 1.14
CA PRO A 87 10.25 -1.50 0.36
C PRO A 87 9.36 -0.62 1.22
N VAL A 88 8.94 0.50 0.64
CA VAL A 88 8.08 1.50 1.23
C VAL A 88 6.86 1.66 0.34
N VAL A 89 5.69 1.39 0.90
CA VAL A 89 4.38 1.70 0.32
C VAL A 89 3.90 2.99 0.98
N GLN A 90 3.61 4.00 0.18
CA GLN A 90 3.10 5.28 0.63
C GLN A 90 1.69 5.46 0.09
N LEU A 91 0.75 5.80 0.97
CA LEU A 91 -0.64 6.05 0.63
C LEU A 91 -1.01 7.43 1.16
N HIS A 92 -1.97 8.11 0.53
CA HIS A 92 -2.52 9.27 1.21
C HIS A 92 -3.44 8.87 2.37
N ASP A 93 -3.62 9.79 3.31
CA ASP A 93 -4.40 9.60 4.53
C ASP A 93 -5.92 9.83 4.36
N ARG A 94 -6.32 10.62 3.37
CA ARG A 94 -7.73 11.06 3.17
C ARG A 94 -8.54 10.21 2.19
N PHE A 95 -8.64 8.90 2.40
CA PHE A 95 -9.54 8.07 1.59
C PHE A 95 -11.01 8.24 2.00
N GLU A 96 -11.88 8.53 1.04
CA GLU A 96 -13.34 8.63 1.26
C GLU A 96 -14.02 7.27 1.47
N LYS A 97 -13.40 6.22 0.94
CA LYS A 97 -13.90 4.84 1.01
C LYS A 97 -12.76 3.90 1.33
N ARG A 98 -12.99 2.98 2.26
CA ARG A 98 -12.02 1.94 2.63
C ARG A 98 -11.69 1.02 1.46
N PHE A 99 -12.64 0.80 0.55
CA PHE A 99 -12.41 0.12 -0.73
C PHE A 99 -11.24 0.74 -1.51
N ALA A 100 -11.23 2.06 -1.68
CA ALA A 100 -10.19 2.74 -2.46
C ALA A 100 -8.81 2.62 -1.77
N MET A 101 -8.77 2.76 -0.44
CA MET A 101 -7.55 2.56 0.34
C MET A 101 -6.96 1.16 0.13
N TRP A 102 -7.79 0.12 0.27
CA TRP A 102 -7.32 -1.26 0.12
C TRP A 102 -6.91 -1.59 -1.31
N PHE A 103 -7.67 -1.12 -2.31
CA PHE A 103 -7.31 -1.31 -3.70
C PHE A 103 -5.94 -0.67 -4.00
N THR A 104 -5.74 0.59 -3.62
CA THR A 104 -4.45 1.27 -3.79
C THR A 104 -3.33 0.56 -3.03
N PHE A 105 -3.58 0.14 -1.78
CA PHE A 105 -2.58 -0.62 -1.01
C PHE A 105 -2.16 -1.91 -1.71
N PHE A 106 -3.11 -2.74 -2.15
CA PHE A 106 -2.78 -3.99 -2.82
C PHE A 106 -2.11 -3.76 -4.18
N HIS A 107 -2.50 -2.71 -4.89
CA HIS A 107 -1.83 -2.31 -6.13
C HIS A 107 -0.35 -1.99 -5.86
N GLU A 108 -0.04 -1.15 -4.87
CA GLU A 108 1.35 -0.83 -4.51
C GLU A 108 2.11 -2.05 -3.96
N LEU A 109 1.42 -2.96 -3.29
CA LEU A 109 1.99 -4.22 -2.80
C LEU A 109 2.37 -5.16 -3.95
N ALA A 110 1.62 -5.15 -5.05
CA ALA A 110 1.93 -5.91 -6.27
C ALA A 110 3.30 -5.52 -6.84
N TYR A 111 3.63 -4.23 -6.83
CA TYR A 111 4.95 -3.76 -7.27
C TYR A 111 6.10 -4.30 -6.42
N VAL A 112 5.92 -4.37 -5.10
CA VAL A 112 6.89 -4.99 -4.20
C VAL A 112 7.04 -6.48 -4.55
N LEU A 113 5.92 -7.15 -4.79
CA LEU A 113 5.85 -8.59 -5.03
C LEU A 113 6.44 -9.01 -6.40
N TYR A 114 6.08 -8.32 -7.48
CA TYR A 114 6.39 -8.71 -8.85
C TYR A 114 7.55 -7.92 -9.48
N HIS A 115 7.72 -6.64 -9.14
CA HIS A 115 8.55 -5.75 -9.96
C HIS A 115 9.82 -5.23 -9.28
N GLY A 116 9.92 -5.28 -7.95
CA GLY A 116 11.20 -5.19 -7.22
C GLY A 116 11.87 -3.82 -7.29
N LYS A 117 13.20 -3.75 -7.11
CA LYS A 117 13.98 -2.48 -7.11
C LYS A 117 14.20 -1.91 -8.51
N LYS A 118 13.15 -1.50 -9.21
CA LYS A 118 13.29 -0.71 -10.45
C LYS A 118 12.32 0.47 -10.44
N GLY A 119 12.81 1.61 -9.94
CA GLY A 119 12.13 2.91 -10.03
C GLY A 119 11.38 3.34 -8.77
N ILE A 120 11.17 4.66 -8.68
CA ILE A 120 10.13 5.28 -7.86
C ILE A 120 8.89 5.31 -8.75
N CYS A 121 7.77 4.73 -8.32
CA CYS A 121 6.51 4.86 -9.06
C CYS A 121 5.59 5.82 -8.31
N LEU A 122 5.09 6.81 -9.04
CA LEU A 122 4.08 7.74 -8.60
C LEU A 122 2.85 7.46 -9.46
N GLN A 123 1.73 7.07 -8.83
CA GLN A 123 0.47 6.94 -9.55
C GLN A 123 -0.09 8.33 -9.91
N ASN A 124 -0.85 8.43 -11.00
CA ASN A 124 -1.50 9.67 -11.45
C ASN A 124 -0.55 10.80 -11.92
N ILE A 125 0.72 10.49 -12.20
CA ILE A 125 1.65 11.41 -12.87
C ILE A 125 2.05 10.76 -14.20
N GLY A 126 1.79 11.42 -15.33
CA GLY A 126 2.01 10.91 -16.70
C GLY A 126 3.47 10.63 -17.10
N VAL A 127 4.40 10.57 -16.14
CA VAL A 127 5.85 10.44 -16.36
C VAL A 127 6.38 9.04 -15.99
N THR A 128 5.59 8.21 -15.30
CA THR A 128 6.02 6.90 -14.76
C THR A 128 5.49 5.67 -15.53
N HIS A 129 4.49 5.85 -16.41
CA HIS A 129 3.76 4.76 -17.09
C HIS A 129 4.47 4.26 -18.37
N ASN A 130 5.77 3.94 -18.29
CA ASN A 130 6.50 3.36 -19.42
C ASN A 130 6.31 1.83 -19.58
N TYR A 131 5.46 1.20 -18.75
CA TYR A 131 5.24 -0.26 -18.74
C TYR A 131 3.77 -0.62 -18.41
N PRO A 132 2.83 -0.48 -19.36
CA PRO A 132 1.41 -0.75 -19.15
C PRO A 132 1.13 -2.16 -18.61
N GLU A 133 1.91 -3.14 -19.04
CA GLU A 133 1.86 -4.53 -18.54
C GLU A 133 2.00 -4.65 -17.01
N LYS A 134 2.83 -3.82 -16.38
CA LYS A 134 3.05 -3.86 -14.92
C LYS A 134 1.89 -3.23 -14.15
N GLU A 135 1.31 -2.17 -14.71
CA GLU A 135 0.11 -1.55 -14.17
C GLU A 135 -1.07 -2.53 -14.24
N ASP A 136 -1.20 -3.27 -15.34
CA ASP A 136 -2.23 -4.29 -15.51
C ASP A 136 -2.04 -5.47 -14.55
N GLU A 137 -0.80 -5.95 -14.35
CA GLU A 137 -0.50 -6.97 -13.34
C GLU A 137 -0.84 -6.50 -11.92
N ALA A 138 -0.50 -5.24 -11.58
CA ALA A 138 -0.80 -4.65 -10.29
C ALA A 138 -2.31 -4.48 -10.06
N ASN A 139 -3.05 -4.03 -11.08
CA ASN A 139 -4.50 -3.92 -11.06
C ASN A 139 -5.18 -5.29 -10.90
N CYS A 140 -4.76 -6.29 -11.68
CA CYS A 140 -5.28 -7.65 -11.59
C CYS A 140 -5.05 -8.25 -10.20
N PHE A 141 -3.84 -8.06 -9.64
CA PHE A 141 -3.52 -8.52 -8.30
C PHE A 141 -4.36 -7.84 -7.24
N ALA A 142 -4.49 -6.51 -7.32
CA ALA A 142 -5.32 -5.76 -6.38
C ALA A 142 -6.77 -6.24 -6.43
N GLN A 143 -7.34 -6.37 -7.63
CA GLN A 143 -8.70 -6.85 -7.80
C GLN A 143 -8.90 -8.26 -7.23
N LYS A 144 -7.95 -9.17 -7.45
CA LYS A 144 -8.00 -10.51 -6.85
C LYS A 144 -8.00 -10.44 -5.32
N CYS A 145 -7.11 -9.65 -4.72
CA CYS A 145 -7.06 -9.51 -3.26
C CYS A 145 -8.34 -8.89 -2.68
N MET A 146 -8.93 -7.92 -3.39
CA MET A 146 -10.21 -7.32 -3.01
C MET A 146 -11.35 -8.34 -3.04
N THR A 147 -11.44 -9.16 -4.09
CA THR A 147 -12.42 -10.25 -4.19
C THR A 147 -12.22 -11.28 -3.08
N ASP A 148 -10.98 -11.70 -2.83
CA ASP A 148 -10.66 -12.67 -1.78
C ASP A 148 -10.97 -12.13 -0.37
N ALA A 149 -10.86 -10.81 -0.16
CA ALA A 149 -11.27 -10.13 1.06
C ALA A 149 -12.79 -9.89 1.14
N GLY A 150 -13.54 -10.12 0.06
CA GLY A 150 -14.99 -9.96 -0.03
C GLY A 150 -15.46 -8.51 -0.10
N PHE A 151 -14.70 -7.63 -0.78
CA PHE A 151 -15.13 -6.28 -1.14
C PHE A 151 -16.12 -6.26 -2.31
#